data_AF-A0A553F857-F1
#
_entry.id   AF-A0A553F857-F1
#
_cell.length_a   1.000
_cell.length_b   1.000
_cell.length_c   1.000
_cell.angle_alpha   90.00
_cell.angle_beta   90.00
_cell.angle_gamma   90.00
#
_symmetry.space_group_name_H-M   'P 1'
#
loop_
_entity.id
_entity.type
_entity.pdbx_description
1 polymer ?
#
loop_
_entity_poly.entity_id
_entity_poly.type
_entity_poly.pdbx_seq_one_letter_code
_entity_poly.pdbx_strand_id
1 'polypeptide(L)'
;MQLQQLNIDQAQGELTLTFADNFQQTLSFEFLRVYSPLEQTSVKGKPKPPVSHKKQVQLLAIEPVAKHGYRFIFDDQHSAIYSALLLNEYAHNKNRLWQQYLDALKLTGHSREAMIDIKQV
;
A
#
# COMPACT_ATOMS: atom_id res chain seq x y z
N MET A 1 -7.54 10.48 13.57
CA MET A 1 -8.88 9.91 13.91
C MET A 1 -8.71 8.45 14.30
N GLN A 2 -9.65 7.88 15.06
CA GLN A 2 -9.59 6.47 15.46
C GLN A 2 -10.20 5.58 14.37
N LEU A 3 -9.42 4.61 13.90
CA LEU A 3 -9.89 3.58 12.97
C LEU A 3 -10.82 2.61 13.72
N GLN A 4 -12.00 2.34 13.16
CA GLN A 4 -13.02 1.48 13.74
C GLN A 4 -13.12 0.13 13.03
N GLN A 5 -13.07 0.15 11.69
CA GLN A 5 -13.29 -1.06 10.89
C GLN A 5 -12.38 -1.09 9.65
N LEU A 6 -12.00 -2.31 9.30
CA LEU A 6 -11.24 -2.66 8.11
C LEU A 6 -12.05 -3.69 7.33
N ASN A 7 -12.45 -3.36 6.10
CA ASN A 7 -13.16 -4.30 5.23
C ASN A 7 -12.33 -4.61 3.99
N ILE A 8 -12.00 -5.88 3.81
CA ILE A 8 -11.15 -6.35 2.71
C ILE A 8 -12.05 -6.81 1.58
N ASP A 9 -11.89 -6.21 0.40
CA ASP A 9 -12.54 -6.63 -0.83
C ASP A 9 -11.51 -7.23 -1.79
N GLN A 10 -11.41 -8.56 -1.78
CA GLN A 10 -10.47 -9.29 -2.65
C GLN A 10 -10.83 -9.17 -4.13
N ALA A 11 -12.11 -9.04 -4.46
CA ALA A 11 -12.58 -9.02 -5.84
C ALA A 11 -12.16 -7.73 -6.55
N GLN A 12 -12.20 -6.59 -5.85
CA GLN A 12 -11.76 -5.29 -6.35
C GLN A 12 -10.28 -5.00 -6.05
N GLY A 13 -9.67 -5.76 -5.13
CA GLY A 13 -8.29 -5.50 -4.69
C GLY A 13 -8.19 -4.26 -3.81
N GLU A 14 -9.20 -4.05 -2.95
CA GLU A 14 -9.40 -2.82 -2.19
C GLU A 14 -9.60 -3.08 -0.68
N LEU A 15 -9.10 -2.16 0.13
CA LEU A 15 -9.29 -2.12 1.58
C LEU A 15 -10.07 -0.86 1.94
N THR A 16 -11.24 -1.05 2.52
CA THR A 16 -12.06 0.06 3.01
C THR A 16 -11.77 0.29 4.49
N LEU A 17 -11.33 1.52 4.79
CA LEU A 17 -11.07 2.02 6.14
C LEU A 17 -12.28 2.83 6.61
N THR A 18 -12.87 2.45 7.74
CA THR A 18 -13.94 3.22 8.38
C THR A 18 -13.43 3.78 9.70
N PHE A 19 -13.56 5.09 9.89
CA PHE A 19 -13.13 5.82 11.08
C PHE A 19 -14.32 6.18 11.97
N ALA A 20 -14.03 6.50 13.23
CA ALA A 20 -15.06 6.82 14.25
C ALA A 20 -15.97 8.00 13.89
N ASP A 21 -15.52 8.90 13.02
CA ASP A 21 -16.28 10.08 12.57
C ASP A 21 -17.21 9.79 11.37
N ASN A 22 -17.44 8.52 11.04
CA ASN A 22 -18.11 8.08 9.80
C ASN A 22 -17.35 8.44 8.51
N PHE A 23 -16.15 9.00 8.62
CA PHE A 23 -15.24 9.11 7.49
C PHE A 23 -14.85 7.71 7.01
N GLN A 24 -15.03 7.47 5.71
CA GLN A 24 -14.68 6.22 5.06
C GLN A 24 -13.80 6.50 3.85
N GLN A 25 -12.74 5.71 3.69
CA GLN A 25 -11.87 5.77 2.52
C GLN A 25 -11.43 4.39 2.08
N THR A 26 -11.37 4.21 0.76
CA THR A 26 -10.92 2.97 0.15
C THR A 26 -9.49 3.12 -0.36
N LEU A 27 -8.61 2.20 -0.01
CA LEU A 27 -7.21 2.14 -0.45
C LEU A 27 -6.99 0.83 -1.21
N SER A 28 -6.43 0.90 -2.42
CA SER A 28 -6.11 -0.31 -3.18
C SER A 28 -4.94 -1.07 -2.55
N PHE A 29 -4.91 -2.39 -2.71
CA PHE A 29 -3.79 -3.22 -2.22
C PHE A 29 -2.46 -2.81 -2.84
N GLU A 30 -2.45 -2.42 -4.12
CA GLU A 30 -1.30 -1.82 -4.80
C GLU A 30 -0.77 -0.62 -4.02
N PHE A 31 -1.65 0.33 -3.68
CA PHE A 31 -1.28 1.54 -2.94
C PHE A 31 -0.61 1.20 -1.61
N LEU A 32 -1.22 0.29 -0.83
CA LEU A 32 -0.70 -0.13 0.45
C LEU A 32 0.68 -0.78 0.31
N ARG A 33 0.85 -1.65 -0.70
CA ARG A 33 2.09 -2.38 -0.96
C ARG A 33 3.23 -1.46 -1.39
N VAL A 34 2.98 -0.48 -2.26
CA VAL A 34 4.02 0.44 -2.77
C VAL A 34 4.39 1.50 -1.74
N TYR A 35 3.46 1.88 -0.87
CA TYR A 35 3.68 2.75 0.29
C TYR A 35 3.91 1.96 1.57
N SER A 36 4.57 0.81 1.50
CA SER A 36 4.81 0.01 2.70
C SER A 36 5.86 0.65 3.64
N PRO A 37 5.57 0.83 4.94
CA PRO A 37 6.43 1.59 5.86
C PRO A 37 7.83 1.00 6.07
N LEU A 38 7.97 -0.33 5.99
CA LEU A 38 9.27 -1.01 6.10
C LEU A 38 10.18 -0.74 4.90
N GLU A 39 9.61 -0.41 3.74
CA GLU A 39 10.38 -0.12 2.53
C GLU A 39 10.86 1.33 2.46
N GLN A 40 10.26 2.23 3.26
CA GLN A 40 10.61 3.65 3.31
C GLN A 40 11.84 3.95 4.18
N THR A 41 12.37 2.96 4.92
CA THR A 41 13.58 3.16 5.74
C THR A 41 14.80 3.20 4.82
N SER A 42 15.21 4.41 4.44
CA SER A 42 16.35 4.65 3.56
C SER A 42 17.66 4.22 4.24
N VAL A 43 18.20 3.08 3.81
CA VAL A 43 19.55 2.66 4.21
C VAL A 43 20.54 3.45 3.34
N LYS A 44 21.25 4.43 3.94
CA LYS A 44 22.34 5.23 3.34
C LYS A 44 21.98 6.44 2.44
N GLY A 45 20.93 7.21 2.75
CA GLY A 45 20.76 8.59 2.23
C GLY A 45 20.52 8.75 0.73
N LYS A 46 20.36 7.65 -0.02
CA LYS A 46 19.88 7.67 -1.41
C LYS A 46 18.38 7.39 -1.45
N PRO A 47 17.59 8.10 -2.26
CA PRO A 47 16.19 7.77 -2.45
C PRO A 47 16.11 6.35 -3.02
N LYS A 48 15.38 5.47 -2.33
CA LYS A 48 15.12 4.11 -2.81
C LYS A 48 14.21 4.22 -4.05
N PRO A 49 14.46 3.44 -5.12
CA PRO A 49 13.55 3.41 -6.27
C PRO A 49 12.12 3.05 -5.81
N PRO A 50 11.09 3.59 -6.49
CA PRO A 50 9.71 3.26 -6.16
C PRO A 50 9.47 1.76 -6.38
N VAL A 51 8.69 1.15 -5.48
CA VAL A 51 8.30 -0.26 -5.60
C VAL A 51 7.39 -0.40 -6.82
N SER A 52 7.84 -1.11 -7.86
CA SER A 52 7.14 -1.27 -9.13
C SER A 52 6.58 -2.68 -9.33
N HIS A 53 5.79 -2.89 -10.39
CA HIS A 53 5.21 -4.20 -10.76
C HIS A 53 4.26 -4.85 -9.75
N LYS A 54 3.63 -4.06 -8.86
CA LYS A 54 2.72 -4.57 -7.81
C LYS A 54 1.23 -4.32 -8.08
N LYS A 55 0.85 -4.02 -9.32
CA LYS A 55 -0.56 -3.81 -9.72
C LYS A 55 -1.50 -4.98 -9.36
N GLN A 56 -0.99 -6.21 -9.39
CA GLN A 56 -1.79 -7.41 -9.11
C GLN A 56 -1.68 -7.92 -7.65
N VAL A 57 -0.94 -7.22 -6.78
CA VAL A 57 -0.71 -7.69 -5.41
C VAL A 57 -2.02 -7.84 -4.64
N GLN A 58 -2.16 -8.95 -3.93
CA GLN A 58 -3.30 -9.22 -3.05
C GLN A 58 -2.90 -9.10 -1.57
N LEU A 59 -3.85 -8.65 -0.77
CA LEU A 59 -3.73 -8.60 0.69
C LEU A 59 -4.29 -9.90 1.26
N LEU A 60 -3.45 -10.82 1.71
CA LEU A 60 -3.86 -12.13 2.21
C LEU A 60 -4.56 -12.03 3.57
N ALA A 61 -4.00 -11.25 4.49
CA ALA A 61 -4.51 -11.14 5.85
C ALA A 61 -4.15 -9.81 6.50
N ILE A 62 -4.95 -9.43 7.49
CA ILE A 62 -4.67 -8.32 8.40
C ILE A 62 -4.70 -8.86 9.83
N GLU A 63 -3.59 -8.72 10.54
CA GLU A 63 -3.48 -9.12 11.95
C GLU A 63 -3.35 -7.88 12.85
N PRO A 64 -4.12 -7.77 13.94
CA PRO A 64 -3.93 -6.70 14.92
C PRO A 64 -2.61 -6.89 15.70
N VAL A 65 -1.79 -5.85 15.76
CA VAL A 65 -0.49 -5.85 16.48
C VAL A 65 -0.55 -4.89 17.66
N ALA A 66 -1.47 -5.16 18.60
CA ALA A 66 -1.63 -4.42 19.86
C ALA A 66 -1.47 -2.89 19.68
N LYS A 67 -0.53 -2.27 20.40
CA LYS A 67 -0.24 -0.83 20.37
C LYS A 67 0.44 -0.32 19.09
N HIS A 68 0.89 -1.22 18.20
CA HIS A 68 1.66 -0.87 17.01
C HIS A 68 0.79 -0.71 15.75
N GLY A 69 -0.49 -1.08 15.80
CA GLY A 69 -1.41 -0.99 14.67
C GLY A 69 -1.75 -2.36 14.10
N TYR A 70 -1.62 -2.53 12.79
CA TYR A 70 -2.08 -3.71 12.07
C TYR A 70 -0.99 -4.23 11.13
N ARG A 71 -0.69 -5.53 11.18
CA ARG A 71 0.20 -6.19 10.23
C ARG A 71 -0.60 -6.60 9.01
N PHE A 72 -0.16 -6.16 7.85
CA PHE A 72 -0.74 -6.51 6.56
C PHE A 72 0.18 -7.54 5.91
N ILE A 73 -0.37 -8.66 5.49
CA ILE A 73 0.34 -9.77 4.86
C ILE A 73 -0.09 -9.80 3.40
N PHE A 74 0.85 -9.62 2.48
CA PHE A 74 0.62 -9.61 1.04
C PHE A 74 1.06 -10.93 0.41
N ASP A 75 0.48 -11.26 -0.74
CA ASP A 75 0.77 -12.48 -1.50
C ASP A 75 2.21 -12.52 -2.06
N ASP A 76 2.82 -11.35 -2.25
CA ASP A 76 4.21 -11.17 -2.70
C ASP A 76 5.26 -11.52 -1.62
N GLN A 77 4.92 -12.35 -0.64
CA GLN A 77 5.75 -12.71 0.53
C GLN A 77 6.22 -11.49 1.35
N HIS A 78 5.48 -10.38 1.25
CA HIS A 78 5.77 -9.14 1.98
C HIS A 78 4.81 -8.98 3.14
N SER A 79 5.30 -8.52 4.28
CA SER A 79 4.44 -8.10 5.38
C SER A 79 4.97 -6.83 6.01
N ALA A 80 4.06 -5.96 6.47
CA ALA A 80 4.42 -4.71 7.11
C ALA A 80 3.38 -4.28 8.13
N ILE A 81 3.82 -3.51 9.12
CA ILE A 81 2.97 -3.01 10.20
C ILE A 81 2.55 -1.57 9.88
N TYR A 82 1.25 -1.34 9.75
CA TYR A 82 0.63 -0.05 9.51
C TYR A 82 0.00 0.46 10.81
N SER A 83 0.51 1.57 11.32
CA SER A 83 -0.08 2.26 12.45
C SER A 83 -1.41 2.91 12.06
N ALA A 84 -2.36 3.01 12.99
CA ALA A 84 -3.63 3.69 12.74
C ALA A 84 -3.43 5.16 12.27
N LEU A 85 -2.42 5.85 12.80
CA LEU A 85 -2.02 7.18 12.35
C LEU A 85 -1.57 7.20 10.89
N LEU A 86 -0.80 6.20 10.45
CA LEU A 86 -0.32 6.10 9.08
C LEU A 86 -1.47 5.84 8.11
N LEU A 87 -2.38 4.92 8.46
CA LEU A 87 -3.58 4.63 7.67
C LEU A 87 -4.48 5.87 7.55
N ASN A 88 -4.57 6.67 8.61
CA ASN A 88 -5.26 7.96 8.58
C ASN A 88 -4.58 8.92 7.59
N GLU A 89 -3.27 9.11 7.68
CA GLU A 89 -2.54 9.97 6.74
C GLU A 89 -2.72 9.52 5.29
N TYR A 90 -2.69 8.22 5.03
CA TYR A 90 -2.90 7.64 3.70
C TYR A 90 -4.32 7.86 3.19
N ALA A 91 -5.33 7.69 4.04
CA ALA A 91 -6.71 7.96 3.68
C ALA A 91 -6.91 9.43 3.25
N HIS A 92 -6.34 10.39 4.00
CA HIS A 92 -6.48 11.82 3.68
C HIS A 92 -5.64 12.27 2.49
N ASN A 93 -4.46 11.69 2.31
CA ASN A 93 -3.51 12.09 1.28
C ASN A 93 -3.48 11.14 0.07
N LYS A 94 -4.42 10.18 -0.02
CA LYS A 94 -4.43 9.11 -1.04
C LYS A 94 -4.13 9.65 -2.44
N ASN A 95 -4.90 10.64 -2.89
CA ASN A 95 -4.75 11.22 -4.22
C ASN A 95 -3.36 11.86 -4.43
N ARG A 96 -2.87 12.62 -3.45
CA ARG A 96 -1.57 13.27 -3.52
C ARG A 96 -0.43 12.25 -3.57
N LEU A 97 -0.43 11.31 -2.62
CA LEU A 97 0.56 10.24 -2.55
C LEU A 97 0.53 9.41 -3.83
N TRP A 98 -0.66 9.05 -4.32
CA TRP A 98 -0.77 8.28 -5.55
C TRP A 98 -0.16 8.99 -6.76
N GLN A 99 -0.42 10.29 -6.92
CA GLN A 99 0.22 11.09 -7.97
C GLN A 99 1.75 11.13 -7.80
N GLN A 100 2.26 11.27 -6.57
CA GLN A 100 3.70 11.24 -6.32
C GLN A 100 4.33 9.90 -6.70
N TYR A 101 3.66 8.78 -6.44
CA TYR A 101 4.12 7.46 -6.88
C TYR A 101 4.17 7.34 -8.40
N LEU A 102 3.12 7.79 -9.09
CA LEU A 102 3.08 7.77 -10.56
C LEU A 102 4.17 8.64 -11.18
N ASP A 103 4.44 9.80 -10.60
CA ASP A 103 5.52 10.69 -11.04
C ASP A 103 6.91 10.04 -10.82
N ALA A 104 7.11 9.41 -9.65
CA ALA A 104 8.34 8.67 -9.35
C ALA A 104 8.56 7.51 -10.33
N LEU A 105 7.53 6.75 -10.68
CA LEU A 105 7.61 5.69 -11.70
C LEU A 105 8.03 6.25 -13.06
N LYS A 106 7.42 7.36 -13.49
CA LYS A 106 7.78 8.03 -14.76
C LYS A 106 9.23 8.51 -14.77
N LEU A 107 9.67 9.13 -13.69
CA LEU A 107 11.04 9.66 -13.56
C LEU A 107 12.10 8.56 -13.60
N THR A 108 11.78 7.39 -13.05
CA THR A 108 12.69 6.25 -12.96
C THR A 108 12.55 5.26 -14.12
N GLY A 109 11.56 5.44 -15.00
CA GLY A 109 11.27 4.53 -16.11
C GLY A 109 10.70 3.17 -15.68
N HIS A 110 10.22 3.05 -14.44
CA HIS A 110 9.61 1.82 -13.93
C HIS A 110 8.12 1.74 -14.31
N SER A 111 7.60 0.52 -14.46
CA SER A 111 6.18 0.30 -14.78
C SER A 111 5.40 -0.19 -13.56
N ARG A 112 4.15 0.27 -13.44
CA ARG A 112 3.21 -0.26 -12.44
C ARG A 112 2.77 -1.69 -12.76
N GLU A 113 2.73 -2.03 -14.04
CA GLU A 113 2.16 -3.28 -14.53
C GLU A 113 3.02 -4.46 -14.11
N ALA A 114 2.40 -5.62 -13.89
CA ALA A 114 3.17 -6.83 -13.65
C ALA A 114 4.14 -7.06 -14.82
N MET A 115 5.35 -7.54 -14.52
CA MET A 115 6.26 -7.97 -15.59
C MET A 115 5.57 -9.11 -16.36
N ILE A 116 5.11 -8.80 -17.57
CA ILE A 116 4.64 -9.82 -18.51
C ILE A 116 5.92 -10.39 -19.13
N ASP A 117 6.33 -11.58 -18.70
CA ASP A 117 7.36 -12.35 -19.41
C ASP A 117 6.77 -12.78 -20.75
N ILE A 118 7.00 -11.98 -21.80
CA ILE A 118 6.66 -12.39 -23.16
C ILE A 118 7.70 -13.44 -23.55
N LYS A 119 7.39 -14.72 -23.33
CA LYS A 119 8.08 -15.81 -24.03
C LYS A 119 7.77 -15.64 -25.52
N GLN A 120 8.74 -15.10 -26.27
CA GLN A 120 8.71 -15.20 -27.73
C GLN A 120 8.68 -16.69 -28.11
N VAL A 121 7.61 -17.08 -28.79
CA VAL A 121 7.50 -18.33 -29.54
C VAL A 121 8.24 -18.21 -30.86
#